data_AF-A0A356FUC4-F1
#
_entry.id   AF-A0A356FUC4-F1
#
_cell.length_a   1.000
_cell.length_b   1.000
_cell.length_c   1.000
_cell.angle_alpha   90.00
_cell.angle_beta   90.00
_cell.angle_gamma   90.00
#
_symmetry.space_group_name_H-M   'P 1'
#
loop_
_entity.id
_entity.type
_entity.pdbx_description
1 polymer ?
#
loop_
_entity_poly.entity_id
_entity_poly.type
_entity_poly.pdbx_seq_one_letter_code
_entity_poly.pdbx_strand_id
1 'polypeptide(L)'
;KNDLDEALESGSEFSATAEALQLEVQSHDAFMLSEVPESLNQAVVQAIPSIQLGAVSPMLQSENQGFFVYMNNKDVPQIDENDPDYTQAMAFLERYSSMTRMRSIIGELITAGSPE
;
A
#
# COMPACT_ATOMS: atom_id res chain seq x y z
N LYS A 1 -1.81 5.48 -20.84
CA LYS A 1 -2.77 4.41 -20.53
C LYS A 1 -2.08 3.11 -20.90
N ASN A 2 -2.06 2.12 -20.01
CA ASN A 2 -1.41 0.84 -20.27
C ASN A 2 -2.32 0.02 -21.19
N ASP A 3 -1.74 -0.65 -22.19
CA ASP A 3 -2.48 -1.55 -23.10
C ASP A 3 -3.21 -2.66 -22.32
N LEU A 4 -2.69 -3.03 -21.13
CA LEU A 4 -3.32 -3.97 -20.19
C LEU A 4 -4.62 -3.43 -19.56
N ASP A 5 -4.68 -2.14 -19.20
CA ASP A 5 -5.90 -1.54 -18.65
C ASP A 5 -6.99 -1.44 -19.73
N GLU A 6 -6.62 -1.04 -20.95
CA GLU A 6 -7.57 -0.92 -22.07
C GLU A 6 -8.13 -2.29 -22.49
N ALA A 7 -7.31 -3.34 -22.44
CA ALA A 7 -7.75 -4.70 -22.71
C ALA A 7 -8.69 -5.25 -21.63
N LEU A 8 -8.45 -4.94 -20.35
CA LEU A 8 -9.36 -5.31 -19.27
C LEU A 8 -10.69 -4.56 -19.33
N GLU A 9 -10.68 -3.28 -19.69
CA GLU A 9 -11.91 -2.51 -19.96
C GLU A 9 -12.71 -3.10 -21.14
N SER A 10 -12.04 -3.75 -22.09
CA SER A 10 -12.70 -4.46 -23.22
C SER A 10 -13.30 -5.82 -22.86
N GLY A 11 -13.11 -6.29 -21.62
CA GLY A 11 -13.63 -7.59 -21.13
C GLY A 11 -12.72 -8.78 -21.44
N SER A 12 -11.46 -8.54 -21.81
CA SER A 12 -10.46 -9.62 -21.99
C SER A 12 -9.88 -10.05 -20.64
N GLU A 13 -9.57 -11.34 -20.48
CA GLU A 13 -8.92 -11.83 -19.26
C GLU A 13 -7.47 -11.31 -19.17
N PHE A 14 -7.06 -10.84 -17.98
CA PHE A 14 -5.73 -10.25 -17.76
C PHE A 14 -4.58 -11.17 -18.19
N SER A 15 -4.69 -12.47 -17.88
CA SER A 15 -3.67 -13.46 -18.25
C SER A 15 -3.50 -13.57 -19.77
N ALA A 16 -4.61 -13.65 -20.51
CA ALA A 16 -4.59 -13.77 -21.96
C ALA A 16 -3.99 -12.52 -22.63
N THR A 17 -4.30 -11.32 -22.12
CA THR A 17 -3.68 -10.08 -22.63
C THR A 17 -2.20 -10.01 -22.29
N ALA A 18 -1.81 -10.35 -21.08
CA ALA A 18 -0.41 -10.35 -20.66
C ALA A 18 0.44 -11.34 -21.47
N GLU A 19 -0.08 -12.55 -21.73
CA GLU A 19 0.55 -13.54 -22.60
C GLU A 19 0.68 -13.05 -24.05
N ALA A 20 -0.34 -12.38 -24.58
CA ALA A 20 -0.29 -11.78 -25.92
C ALA A 20 0.78 -10.68 -26.03
N LEU A 21 1.07 -9.99 -24.93
CA LEU A 21 2.15 -9.00 -24.80
C LEU A 21 3.52 -9.63 -24.44
N GLN A 22 3.63 -10.96 -24.45
CA GLN A 22 4.83 -11.71 -24.11
C GLN A 22 5.33 -11.46 -22.68
N LEU A 23 4.42 -11.12 -21.76
CA LEU A 23 4.71 -10.95 -20.34
C LEU A 23 4.55 -12.29 -19.61
N GLU A 24 5.37 -12.51 -18.58
CA GLU A 24 5.22 -13.66 -17.69
C GLU A 24 4.08 -13.40 -16.71
N VAL A 25 3.10 -14.32 -16.67
CA VAL A 25 1.95 -14.23 -15.77
C VAL A 25 2.18 -15.12 -14.57
N GLN A 26 2.23 -14.52 -13.39
CA GLN A 26 2.28 -15.23 -12.11
C GLN A 26 1.00 -14.95 -11.32
N SER A 27 0.34 -16.00 -10.87
CA SER A 27 -0.85 -15.91 -10.02
C SER A 27 -0.47 -16.31 -8.59
N HIS A 28 -1.02 -15.58 -7.63
CA HIS A 28 -0.81 -15.83 -6.21
C HIS A 28 -2.15 -16.10 -5.52
N ASP A 29 -2.14 -17.04 -4.58
CA ASP A 29 -3.29 -17.30 -3.70
C ASP A 29 -3.59 -16.09 -2.81
N ALA A 30 -4.77 -16.05 -2.21
CA ALA A 30 -5.14 -14.98 -1.28
C ALA A 30 -4.21 -14.98 -0.05
N PHE A 31 -3.68 -13.82 0.31
CA PHE A 31 -2.80 -13.64 1.47
C PHE A 31 -3.13 -12.35 2.23
N MET A 32 -2.70 -12.27 3.49
CA MET A 32 -2.78 -11.07 4.31
C MET A 32 -1.53 -10.21 4.13
N LEU A 33 -1.63 -8.89 4.22
CA LEU A 33 -0.46 -8.00 4.17
C LEU A 33 0.56 -8.24 5.31
N SER A 34 0.16 -8.91 6.39
CA SER A 34 1.06 -9.37 7.46
C SER A 34 1.80 -10.66 7.12
N GLU A 35 1.32 -11.43 6.15
CA GLU A 35 1.79 -12.76 5.76
C GLU A 35 2.04 -12.81 4.25
N VAL A 36 2.82 -11.85 3.76
CA VAL A 36 3.16 -11.77 2.34
C VAL A 36 4.12 -12.90 1.96
N PRO A 37 3.89 -13.61 0.85
CA PRO A 37 4.82 -14.62 0.35
C PRO A 37 6.22 -14.03 0.09
N GLU A 38 7.27 -14.71 0.57
CA GLU A 38 8.66 -14.27 0.38
C GLU A 38 9.08 -14.20 -1.11
N SER A 39 8.37 -14.93 -1.97
CA SER A 39 8.58 -14.90 -3.42
C SER A 39 8.14 -13.60 -4.09
N LEU A 40 7.34 -12.76 -3.40
CA LEU A 40 6.80 -11.55 -3.99
C LEU A 40 7.83 -10.41 -3.93
N ASN A 41 8.07 -9.76 -5.06
CA ASN A 41 9.00 -8.64 -5.11
C ASN A 41 8.53 -7.50 -4.18
N GLN A 42 9.45 -6.92 -3.41
CA GLN A 42 9.11 -5.88 -2.43
C GLN A 42 8.47 -4.62 -3.05
N ALA A 43 8.81 -4.26 -4.29
CA ALA A 43 8.18 -3.14 -4.99
C ALA A 43 6.69 -3.42 -5.27
N VAL A 44 6.35 -4.68 -5.57
CA VAL A 44 4.96 -5.14 -5.72
C VAL A 44 4.23 -5.04 -4.39
N VAL A 45 4.85 -5.52 -3.30
CA VAL A 45 4.27 -5.47 -1.94
C VAL A 45 3.88 -4.04 -1.53
N GLN A 46 4.76 -3.07 -1.79
CA GLN A 46 4.50 -1.68 -1.43
C GLN A 46 3.41 -1.03 -2.29
N ALA A 47 3.18 -1.53 -3.50
CA ALA A 47 2.15 -1.00 -4.40
C ALA A 47 0.75 -1.58 -4.13
N ILE A 48 0.64 -2.80 -3.58
CA ILE A 48 -0.66 -3.46 -3.31
C ILE A 48 -1.70 -2.58 -2.60
N PRO A 49 -1.35 -1.81 -1.54
CA PRO A 49 -2.33 -1.00 -0.83
C PRO A 49 -2.99 0.08 -1.70
N SER A 50 -2.27 0.62 -2.70
CA SER A 50 -2.76 1.71 -3.56
C SER A 50 -3.56 1.23 -4.77
N ILE A 51 -3.48 -0.06 -5.13
CA ILE A 51 -4.20 -0.63 -6.27
C ILE A 51 -5.68 -0.86 -5.91
N GLN A 52 -6.57 -0.45 -6.81
CA GLN A 52 -8.01 -0.66 -6.68
C GLN A 52 -8.41 -2.05 -7.20
N LEU A 53 -9.50 -2.60 -6.66
CA LEU A 53 -10.05 -3.86 -7.14
C LEU A 53 -10.38 -3.78 -8.64
N GLY A 54 -9.93 -4.77 -9.41
CA GLY A 54 -10.13 -4.82 -10.86
C GLY A 54 -9.25 -3.87 -11.67
N ALA A 55 -8.32 -3.14 -11.04
CA ALA A 55 -7.39 -2.25 -11.73
C ALA A 55 -5.98 -2.88 -11.88
N VAL A 56 -5.25 -2.43 -12.90
CA VAL A 56 -3.81 -2.72 -13.05
C VAL A 56 -2.99 -1.59 -12.44
N SER A 57 -1.87 -1.95 -11.82
CA SER A 57 -0.90 -0.95 -11.35
C SER A 57 -0.23 -0.23 -12.53
N PRO A 58 0.27 1.00 -12.32
CA PRO A 58 1.32 1.51 -13.19
C PRO A 58 2.52 0.54 -13.19
N MET A 59 3.36 0.60 -14.22
CA MET A 59 4.55 -0.25 -14.30
C MET A 59 5.46 0.01 -13.10
N LEU A 60 5.64 -1.02 -12.27
CA LEU A 60 6.54 -0.98 -11.13
C LEU A 60 7.91 -1.44 -11.59
N GLN A 61 8.93 -0.62 -11.39
CA GLN A 61 10.29 -1.02 -11.71
C GLN A 61 10.99 -1.47 -10.43
N SER A 62 11.58 -2.66 -10.46
CA SER A 62 12.46 -3.15 -9.41
C SER A 62 13.71 -3.69 -10.05
N GLU A 63 14.85 -3.11 -9.68
CA GLU A 63 16.18 -3.41 -10.21
C GLU A 63 16.22 -3.37 -11.75
N ASN A 64 16.09 -4.51 -12.41
CA ASN A 64 16.21 -4.69 -13.85
C ASN A 64 14.94 -5.26 -14.50
N GLN A 65 13.84 -5.33 -13.75
CA GLN A 65 12.56 -5.92 -14.19
C GLN A 65 11.40 -4.95 -13.95
N GLY A 66 10.42 -4.99 -14.87
CA GLY A 66 9.16 -4.25 -14.79
C GLY A 66 8.03 -5.20 -14.43
N PHE A 67 7.18 -4.81 -13.48
CA PHE A 67 6.05 -5.59 -13.00
C PHE A 67 4.75 -4.81 -13.23
N PHE A 68 3.72 -5.53 -13.68
CA PHE A 68 2.34 -5.06 -13.69
C PHE A 68 1.54 -5.94 -12.75
N VAL A 69 0.77 -5.31 -11.87
CA VAL A 69 0.03 -6.01 -10.81
C VAL A 69 -1.45 -5.79 -11.06
N TYR A 70 -2.20 -6.87 -11.24
CA TYR A 70 -3.65 -6.85 -11.34
C TYR A 70 -4.29 -7.31 -10.05
N MET A 71 -5.22 -6.52 -9.51
CA MET A 71 -5.91 -6.84 -8.27
C MET A 71 -7.23 -7.58 -8.54
N ASN A 72 -7.20 -8.91 -8.50
CA ASN A 72 -8.39 -9.72 -8.72
C ASN A 72 -9.38 -9.66 -7.54
N ASN A 73 -8.86 -9.73 -6.31
CA ASN A 73 -9.66 -9.63 -5.09
C ASN A 73 -8.92 -8.80 -4.03
N LYS A 74 -9.65 -7.97 -3.30
CA LYS A 74 -9.14 -7.12 -2.22
C LYS A 74 -10.22 -6.98 -1.15
N ASP A 75 -9.95 -7.53 0.01
CA ASP A 75 -10.78 -7.35 1.19
C ASP A 75 -10.06 -6.39 2.15
N VAL A 76 -10.73 -5.29 2.50
CA VAL A 76 -10.22 -4.32 3.46
C VAL A 76 -11.06 -4.44 4.71
N PRO A 77 -10.48 -4.91 5.84
CA PRO A 77 -11.24 -5.10 7.06
C PRO A 77 -11.83 -3.76 7.50
N GLN A 78 -13.12 -3.77 7.80
CA GLN A 78 -13.81 -2.60 8.33
C GLN A 78 -13.38 -2.35 9.76
N ILE A 79 -12.97 -1.11 10.05
CA ILE A 79 -12.68 -0.67 11.41
C ILE A 79 -13.97 -0.09 11.99
N ASP A 80 -14.47 -0.67 13.09
CA ASP A 80 -15.64 -0.14 13.80
C ASP A 80 -15.21 0.92 14.81
N GLU A 81 -15.78 2.12 14.70
CA GLU A 81 -15.49 3.24 15.61
C GLU A 81 -15.98 3.00 17.05
N ASN A 82 -16.94 2.08 17.22
CA ASN A 82 -17.45 1.69 18.53
C ASN A 82 -16.65 0.57 19.18
N ASP A 83 -15.64 0.05 18.49
CA ASP A 83 -14.76 -0.97 19.05
C ASP A 83 -13.95 -0.36 20.22
N PRO A 84 -13.94 -1.00 21.41
CA PRO A 84 -13.10 -0.56 22.51
C PRO A 84 -11.61 -0.49 22.13
N ASP A 85 -11.12 -1.39 21.27
CA ASP A 85 -9.74 -1.39 20.80
C ASP A 85 -9.47 -0.18 19.89
N TYR A 86 -10.44 0.21 19.05
CA TYR A 86 -10.36 1.44 18.24
C TYR A 86 -10.24 2.68 19.13
N THR A 87 -11.15 2.81 20.11
CA THR A 87 -11.15 3.95 21.04
C THR A 87 -9.85 4.03 21.84
N GLN A 88 -9.34 2.88 22.29
CA GLN A 88 -8.08 2.81 23.01
C GLN A 88 -6.88 3.20 22.14
N ALA A 89 -6.82 2.71 20.90
CA ALA A 89 -5.78 3.05 19.94
C ALA A 89 -5.78 4.55 19.63
N MET A 90 -6.96 5.14 19.42
CA MET A 90 -7.11 6.58 19.17
C MET A 90 -6.61 7.42 20.34
N ALA A 91 -7.03 7.09 21.58
CA ALA A 91 -6.55 7.79 22.77
C ALA A 91 -5.02 7.70 22.94
N PHE A 92 -4.43 6.55 22.60
CA PHE A 92 -2.98 6.37 22.61
C PHE A 92 -2.28 7.26 21.58
N LEU A 93 -2.76 7.29 20.33
CA LEU A 93 -2.21 8.11 19.26
C LEU A 93 -2.32 9.62 19.57
N GLU A 94 -3.45 10.06 20.11
CA GLU A 94 -3.65 11.44 20.56
C GLU A 94 -2.63 11.83 21.62
N ARG A 95 -2.50 11.01 22.67
CA ARG A 95 -1.53 11.26 23.75
C ARG A 95 -0.09 11.31 23.23
N TYR A 96 0.27 10.37 22.36
CA TYR A 96 1.62 10.31 21.77
C TYR A 96 1.92 11.54 20.91
N SER A 97 0.97 11.97 20.08
CA SER A 97 1.12 13.15 19.23
C SER A 97 1.25 14.44 20.05
N SER A 98 0.47 14.59 21.12
CA SER A 98 0.53 15.72 22.05
C SER A 98 1.89 15.80 22.75
N MET A 99 2.41 14.66 23.23
CA MET A 99 3.71 14.60 23.88
C MET A 99 4.86 14.94 22.92
N THR A 100 4.76 14.52 21.66
CA THR A 100 5.74 14.85 20.60
C THR A 100 5.73 16.35 20.31
N ARG A 101 4.55 16.95 20.15
CA ARG A 101 4.40 18.40 19.94
C ARG A 101 4.97 19.20 21.12
N MET A 102 4.66 18.80 22.35
CA MET A 102 5.15 19.47 23.55
C MET A 102 6.68 19.45 23.64
N ARG A 103 7.32 18.33 23.28
CA ARG A 103 8.79 18.23 23.22
C ARG A 103 9.40 19.17 22.17
N SER A 104 8.77 19.32 21.00
CA SER A 104 9.21 20.28 19.98
C SER A 104 9.18 21.71 20.52
N ILE A 105 8.06 22.11 21.13
CA ILE A 105 7.88 23.46 21.69
C ILE A 105 8.90 23.75 22.80
N ILE A 106 9.14 22.79 23.70
CA ILE A 106 10.16 22.94 24.76
C ILE A 106 11.55 23.08 24.14
N GLY A 107 11.88 22.30 23.12
CA GLY A 107 13.16 22.41 22.41
C GLY A 107 13.36 23.77 21.74
N GLU A 108 12.31 24.31 21.11
CA GLU A 108 12.31 25.65 20.54
C GLU A 108 12.49 26.73 21.60
N LEU A 109 11.79 26.63 22.74
CA LEU A 109 11.92 27.57 23.86
C LEU A 109 13.32 27.55 24.49
N ILE A 110 13.92 26.37 24.66
CA ILE A 110 15.30 26.24 25.16
C ILE A 110 16.28 26.89 24.17
N THR A 111 16.15 26.61 22.88
CA THR A 111 17.00 27.19 21.83
C THR A 111 16.87 28.71 21.80
N ALA A 112 15.65 29.23 21.88
CA ALA A 112 15.40 30.68 21.89
C ALA A 112 15.89 31.38 23.16
N GLY A 113 15.94 30.67 24.29
CA GLY A 113 16.36 31.20 25.59
C GLY A 113 17.84 31.01 25.92
N SER A 114 18.58 30.22 25.13
CA SER A 114 20.01 29.99 25.34
C SER A 114 20.80 31.11 24.63
N PRO A 115 21.64 31.89 25.33
CA PRO A 115 22.61 32.75 24.66
C PRO A 115 23.66 31.87 23.96
N GLU A 116 24.08 32.24 22.76
CA GLU A 116 25.17 31.58 22.01
C GLU A 116 26.45 31.41 22.86
#